data_AF-A0A371YK14-F1
#
_entry.id   AF-A0A371YK14-F1
#
_cell.length_a   1.000
_cell.length_b   1.000
_cell.length_c   1.000
_cell.angle_alpha   90.00
_cell.angle_beta   90.00
_cell.angle_gamma   90.00
#
_symmetry.space_group_name_H-M   'P 1'
#
loop_
_entity.id
_entity.type
_entity.pdbx_description
1 polymer ?
#
loop_
_entity_poly.entity_id
_entity_poly.type
_entity_poly.pdbx_seq_one_letter_code
_entity_poly.pdbx_strand_id
1 'polypeptide(L)'
;MLSSKNYLLGKKKRNLNFVKRCQYNHDEILEHKLYGWKYLPIHIFADDSKQIQEYGLSKEMCQSVDIWWGVDGDATLLECRAVNNIEKNRYTIFEANNDGNWVYLLGEINISYVTRQDVENAMSYFYKLGYPSKNILDQVSKEKKLVFYEII
;
A
#
# COMPACT_ATOMS: atom_id res chain seq x y z
N MET A 1 4.15 -22.33 -9.63
CA MET A 1 4.78 -21.29 -10.50
C MET A 1 3.66 -20.70 -11.34
N LEU A 2 3.27 -19.44 -11.11
CA LEU A 2 2.24 -18.79 -11.92
C LEU A 2 2.76 -18.67 -13.36
N SER A 3 1.96 -19.06 -14.35
CA SER A 3 2.34 -18.82 -15.74
C SER A 3 2.46 -17.31 -15.98
N SER A 4 3.39 -16.87 -16.83
CA SER A 4 3.53 -15.44 -17.19
C SER A 4 2.21 -14.81 -17.66
N LYS A 5 1.29 -15.62 -18.23
CA LYS A 5 -0.07 -15.21 -18.60
C LYS A 5 -0.94 -14.89 -17.39
N ASN A 6 -0.93 -15.73 -16.35
CA ASN A 6 -1.74 -15.51 -15.16
C ASN A 6 -1.29 -14.26 -14.39
N TYR A 7 0.02 -14.01 -14.34
CA TYR A 7 0.61 -12.80 -13.77
C TYR A 7 0.08 -11.52 -14.45
N LEU A 8 0.21 -11.44 -15.78
CA LEU A 8 -0.23 -10.26 -16.54
C LEU A 8 -1.74 -10.05 -16.43
N LEU A 9 -2.51 -11.14 -16.39
CA LEU A 9 -3.95 -11.08 -16.21
C LEU A 9 -4.33 -10.51 -14.84
N GLY A 10 -3.67 -10.97 -13.77
CA GLY A 10 -3.87 -10.49 -12.41
C GLY A 10 -3.57 -9.00 -12.27
N LYS A 11 -2.39 -8.58 -12.75
CA LYS A 11 -1.96 -7.16 -12.78
C LYS A 11 -2.96 -6.29 -13.53
N LYS A 12 -3.38 -6.70 -14.73
CA LYS A 12 -4.38 -5.96 -15.52
C LYS A 12 -5.73 -5.86 -14.81
N LYS A 13 -6.17 -6.93 -14.14
CA LYS A 13 -7.44 -6.95 -13.40
C LYS A 13 -7.41 -6.00 -12.20
N ARG A 14 -6.32 -6.00 -11.43
CA ARG A 14 -6.15 -5.09 -10.29
C ARG A 14 -6.10 -3.64 -10.74
N ASN A 15 -5.30 -3.32 -11.77
CA ASN A 15 -5.24 -1.98 -12.33
C ASN A 15 -6.61 -1.51 -12.86
N LEU A 16 -7.35 -2.37 -13.55
CA LEU A 16 -8.70 -2.02 -14.01
C LEU A 16 -9.65 -1.75 -12.84
N ASN A 17 -9.54 -2.50 -11.75
CA ASN A 17 -10.33 -2.23 -10.54
C ASN A 17 -9.98 -0.87 -9.94
N PHE A 18 -8.69 -0.55 -9.84
CA PHE A 18 -8.22 0.75 -9.36
C PHE A 18 -8.71 1.91 -10.23
N VAL A 19 -8.57 1.81 -11.56
CA VAL A 19 -9.06 2.84 -12.49
C VAL A 19 -10.57 3.08 -12.31
N LYS A 20 -11.37 2.03 -12.14
CA LYS A 20 -12.81 2.16 -11.86
C LYS A 20 -13.09 2.90 -10.54
N ARG A 21 -12.30 2.64 -9.50
CA ARG A 21 -12.41 3.35 -8.22
C ARG A 21 -12.06 4.83 -8.37
N CYS A 22 -10.99 5.15 -9.10
CA CYS A 22 -10.61 6.52 -9.42
C CYS A 22 -11.70 7.26 -10.20
N GLN A 23 -12.41 6.59 -11.10
CA GLN A 23 -13.54 7.19 -11.82
C GLN A 23 -14.72 7.49 -10.91
N TYR A 24 -14.98 6.63 -9.92
CA TYR A 24 -16.08 6.81 -8.97
C TYR A 24 -15.78 7.89 -7.93
N ASN A 25 -14.54 7.93 -7.41
CA ASN A 25 -14.14 8.83 -6.33
C ASN A 25 -12.98 9.76 -6.75
N HIS A 26 -13.22 10.55 -7.80
CA HIS A 26 -12.17 11.33 -8.46
C HIS A 26 -11.60 12.46 -7.60
N ASP A 27 -12.41 13.06 -6.72
CA ASP A 27 -12.02 14.16 -5.84
C ASP A 27 -11.08 13.73 -4.69
N GLU A 28 -11.02 12.42 -4.41
CA GLU A 28 -10.19 11.86 -3.35
C GLU A 28 -8.87 11.24 -3.85
N ILE A 29 -8.59 11.34 -5.16
CA ILE A 29 -7.35 10.83 -5.72
C ILE A 29 -6.19 11.70 -5.24
N LEU A 30 -5.27 11.07 -4.52
CA LEU A 30 -3.99 11.65 -4.15
C LEU A 30 -2.89 11.19 -5.10
N GLU A 31 -1.80 11.94 -5.14
CA GLU A 31 -0.66 11.66 -5.99
C GLU A 31 0.63 11.67 -5.18
N HIS A 32 1.39 10.58 -5.29
CA HIS A 32 2.68 10.41 -4.62
C HIS A 32 3.66 11.46 -5.13
N LYS A 33 4.13 12.34 -4.24
CA LYS A 33 4.92 13.52 -4.62
C LYS A 33 6.14 13.26 -5.50
N LEU A 34 6.89 12.18 -5.23
CA LEU A 34 8.12 11.87 -5.97
C LEU A 34 7.91 11.18 -7.33
N TYR A 35 6.93 10.28 -7.43
CA TYR A 35 6.80 9.37 -8.57
C TYR A 35 5.53 9.59 -9.41
N GLY A 36 4.63 10.49 -8.98
CA GLY A 36 3.37 10.74 -9.66
C GLY A 36 2.37 9.57 -9.60
N TRP A 37 2.60 8.59 -8.72
CA TRP A 37 1.69 7.46 -8.58
C TRP A 37 0.39 7.90 -7.93
N LYS A 38 -0.73 7.48 -8.50
CA LYS A 38 -2.04 7.76 -7.94
C LYS A 38 -2.37 6.77 -6.82
N TYR A 39 -3.01 7.27 -5.79
CA TYR A 39 -3.58 6.44 -4.74
C TYR A 39 -4.89 7.01 -4.20
N LEU A 40 -5.72 6.13 -3.67
CA LEU A 40 -7.00 6.47 -3.06
C LEU A 40 -6.96 6.03 -1.59
N PRO A 41 -7.09 6.96 -0.63
CA PRO A 41 -7.23 6.58 0.76
C PRO A 41 -8.55 5.87 1.01
N ILE A 42 -8.52 4.89 1.91
CA ILE A 42 -9.71 4.27 2.49
C ILE A 42 -9.94 4.82 3.90
N HIS A 43 -8.87 5.15 4.62
CA HIS A 43 -8.91 5.71 5.96
C HIS A 43 -8.33 7.13 5.99
N ILE A 44 -8.73 7.91 6.99
CA ILE A 44 -8.31 9.29 7.21
C ILE A 44 -6.86 9.32 7.69
N PHE A 45 -6.04 10.18 7.09
CA PHE A 45 -4.67 10.43 7.54
C PHE A 45 -4.62 11.40 8.73
N ALA A 46 -3.61 11.24 9.59
CA ALA A 46 -3.39 12.12 10.74
C ALA A 46 -3.09 13.58 10.36
N ASP A 47 -2.67 13.85 9.13
CA ASP A 47 -2.42 15.18 8.57
C ASP A 47 -3.59 15.72 7.74
N ASP A 48 -4.78 15.10 7.81
CA ASP A 48 -6.03 15.66 7.28
C ASP A 48 -6.81 16.41 8.35
N SER A 49 -6.37 17.63 8.66
CA SER A 49 -6.99 18.44 9.71
C SER A 49 -8.48 18.71 9.47
N LYS A 50 -8.91 18.81 8.21
CA LYS A 50 -10.30 19.06 7.85
C LYS A 50 -11.16 17.85 8.20
N GLN A 51 -10.80 16.66 7.71
CA GLN A 51 -11.56 15.45 8.00
C GLN A 51 -11.51 15.09 9.48
N ILE A 52 -10.35 15.23 10.13
CA ILE A 52 -10.21 14.99 11.57
C ILE A 52 -11.21 15.85 12.36
N GLN A 53 -11.30 17.15 12.04
CA GLN A 53 -12.25 18.05 12.69
C GLN A 53 -13.71 17.70 12.37
N GLU A 54 -14.01 17.41 11.10
CA GLU A 54 -15.37 17.09 10.63
C GLU A 54 -15.93 15.84 11.29
N TYR A 55 -15.09 14.82 11.50
CA TYR A 55 -15.47 13.57 12.14
C TYR A 55 -15.26 13.54 13.66
N GLY A 56 -14.77 14.64 14.27
CA GLY A 56 -14.51 14.70 15.71
C GLY A 56 -13.45 13.71 16.19
N LEU A 57 -12.49 13.39 15.33
CA LEU A 57 -11.39 12.46 15.62
C LEU A 57 -10.20 13.21 16.23
N SER A 58 -9.28 12.47 16.84
CA SER A 58 -7.94 12.96 17.16
C SER A 58 -6.91 12.29 16.25
N LYS A 59 -5.72 12.89 16.10
CA LYS A 59 -4.65 12.34 15.26
C LYS A 59 -4.19 10.97 15.73
N GLU A 60 -4.23 10.75 17.04
CA GLU A 60 -3.84 9.52 17.71
C GLU A 60 -4.77 8.34 17.37
N MET A 61 -5.95 8.61 16.80
CA MET A 61 -6.86 7.59 16.29
C MET A 61 -6.47 7.08 14.88
N CYS A 62 -5.63 7.82 14.15
CA CYS A 62 -5.14 7.44 12.82
C CYS A 62 -3.97 6.45 12.91
N GLN A 63 -4.16 5.32 13.58
CA GLN A 63 -3.09 4.33 13.82
C GLN A 63 -2.89 3.35 12.67
N SER A 64 -3.88 3.18 11.80
CA SER A 64 -3.76 2.39 10.58
C SER A 64 -4.44 3.10 9.42
N VAL A 65 -3.77 3.13 8.27
CA VAL A 65 -4.34 3.67 7.04
C VAL A 65 -4.18 2.66 5.92
N ASP A 66 -5.30 2.36 5.26
CA ASP A 66 -5.33 1.57 4.04
C ASP A 66 -5.46 2.49 2.83
N ILE A 67 -4.72 2.19 1.77
CA ILE A 67 -4.84 2.87 0.49
C ILE A 67 -4.93 1.85 -0.66
N TRP A 68 -5.66 2.23 -1.71
CA TRP A 68 -5.45 1.64 -3.03
C TRP A 68 -4.34 2.39 -3.74
N TRP A 69 -3.28 1.70 -4.13
CA TRP A 69 -2.13 2.26 -4.82
C TRP A 69 -2.03 1.74 -6.25
N GLY A 70 -2.03 2.63 -7.24
CA GLY A 70 -1.72 2.32 -8.63
C GLY A 70 -0.25 2.55 -8.96
N VAL A 71 0.43 1.54 -9.51
CA VAL A 71 1.87 1.60 -9.84
C VAL A 71 2.21 0.74 -11.06
N ASP A 72 2.92 1.33 -12.03
CA ASP A 72 3.44 0.65 -13.23
C ASP A 72 2.42 -0.24 -13.97
N GLY A 73 1.16 0.20 -14.05
CA GLY A 73 0.07 -0.57 -14.68
C GLY A 73 -0.46 -1.73 -13.86
N ASP A 74 -0.15 -1.77 -12.56
CA ASP A 74 -0.71 -2.63 -11.52
C ASP A 74 -1.48 -1.78 -10.49
N ALA A 75 -2.18 -2.45 -9.59
CA ALA A 75 -2.65 -1.84 -8.35
C ALA A 75 -2.67 -2.84 -7.19
N THR A 76 -2.60 -2.33 -5.96
CA THR A 76 -2.63 -3.14 -4.73
C THR A 76 -3.21 -2.35 -3.56
N LEU A 77 -3.55 -3.09 -2.50
CA LEU A 77 -3.83 -2.50 -1.21
C LEU A 77 -2.52 -2.40 -0.43
N LEU A 78 -2.24 -1.20 0.09
CA LEU A 78 -1.18 -0.96 1.06
C LEU A 78 -1.82 -0.52 2.38
N GLU A 79 -1.55 -1.27 3.44
CA GLU A 79 -1.83 -0.87 4.81
C GLU A 79 -0.54 -0.30 5.44
N CYS A 80 -0.63 0.83 6.11
CA CYS A 80 0.43 1.34 6.97
C CYS A 80 -0.08 1.44 8.40
N ARG A 81 0.66 0.85 9.34
CA ARG A 81 0.35 0.82 10.78
C ARG A 81 1.41 1.56 11.57
N ALA A 82 0.97 2.47 12.41
CA ALA A 82 1.75 3.04 13.49
C ALA A 82 1.95 1.96 14.57
N VAL A 83 3.20 1.59 14.83
CA VAL A 83 3.56 0.62 15.87
C VAL A 83 4.63 1.25 16.76
N ASN A 84 4.29 1.49 18.03
CA ASN A 84 5.25 2.07 18.97
C ASN A 84 6.26 1.01 19.46
N ASN A 85 7.48 1.46 19.77
CA ASN A 85 8.51 0.68 20.44
C ASN A 85 9.04 -0.53 19.65
N ILE A 86 9.13 -0.41 18.32
CA ILE A 86 9.84 -1.37 17.48
C ILE A 86 11.22 -0.84 17.09
N GLU A 87 12.23 -1.71 17.08
CA GLU A 87 13.60 -1.33 16.74
C GLU A 87 13.79 -1.01 15.25
N LYS A 88 12.93 -1.59 14.39
CA LYS A 88 13.03 -1.51 12.93
C LYS A 88 11.63 -1.49 12.33
N ASN A 89 11.44 -0.67 11.30
CA ASN A 89 10.22 -0.74 10.51
C ASN A 89 10.15 -2.10 9.82
N ARG A 90 8.95 -2.67 9.72
CA ARG A 90 8.71 -3.98 9.12
C ARG A 90 7.80 -3.82 7.90
N TYR A 91 8.27 -4.29 6.75
CA TYR A 91 7.53 -4.22 5.49
C TYR A 91 7.25 -5.64 4.99
N THR A 92 5.98 -5.96 4.78
CA THR A 92 5.53 -7.29 4.40
C THR A 92 4.83 -7.24 3.05
N ILE A 93 5.16 -8.19 2.17
CA ILE A 93 4.42 -8.48 0.94
C ILE A 93 3.82 -9.87 1.08
N PHE A 94 2.51 -10.01 0.94
CA PHE A 94 1.87 -11.32 1.10
C PHE A 94 0.72 -11.54 0.12
N GLU A 95 0.49 -12.81 -0.20
CA GLU A 95 -0.62 -13.25 -1.03
C GLU A 95 -1.88 -13.32 -0.15
N ALA A 96 -2.88 -12.48 -0.42
CA ALA A 96 -4.08 -12.40 0.41
C ALA A 96 -5.06 -13.55 0.18
N ASN A 97 -5.06 -14.13 -1.03
CA ASN A 97 -5.93 -15.22 -1.42
C ASN A 97 -5.12 -16.30 -2.12
N ASN A 98 -5.43 -17.59 -1.89
CA ASN A 98 -4.74 -18.73 -2.49
C ASN A 98 -4.81 -18.83 -4.04
N ASP A 99 -5.43 -17.86 -4.71
CA ASP A 99 -5.52 -17.79 -6.16
C ASP A 99 -4.34 -17.03 -6.81
N GLY A 100 -3.39 -16.51 -6.01
CA GLY A 100 -2.19 -15.83 -6.49
C GLY A 100 -2.43 -14.47 -7.14
N ASN A 101 -3.67 -13.97 -7.14
CA ASN A 101 -4.06 -12.78 -7.90
C ASN A 101 -4.12 -11.51 -7.06
N TRP A 102 -4.05 -11.62 -5.73
CA TRP A 102 -4.13 -10.48 -4.82
C TRP A 102 -2.93 -10.47 -3.90
N VAL A 103 -2.13 -9.42 -4.05
CA VAL A 103 -0.96 -9.15 -3.22
C VAL A 103 -1.32 -7.96 -2.37
N TYR A 104 -1.08 -8.07 -1.07
CA TYR A 104 -1.27 -7.02 -0.09
C TYR A 104 0.09 -6.61 0.46
N LEU A 105 0.22 -5.31 0.71
CA LEU A 105 1.40 -4.70 1.28
C LEU A 105 1.07 -4.21 2.69
N LEU A 106 1.98 -4.43 3.64
CA LEU A 106 1.84 -3.94 5.01
C LEU A 106 3.15 -3.28 5.44
N GLY A 107 3.11 -2.00 5.78
CA GLY A 107 4.18 -1.28 6.48
C GLY A 107 3.84 -1.10 7.95
N GLU A 108 4.64 -1.64 8.85
CA GLU A 108 4.57 -1.37 10.29
C GLU A 108 5.74 -0.46 10.66
N ILE A 109 5.41 0.76 11.07
CA ILE A 109 6.34 1.88 11.12
C ILE A 109 6.40 2.42 12.56
N ASN A 110 7.61 2.71 13.06
CA ASN A 110 7.82 3.25 14.41
C ASN A 110 7.43 4.73 14.52
N ILE A 111 6.13 4.97 14.50
CA ILE A 111 5.47 6.28 14.59
C ILE A 111 4.22 6.15 15.46
N SER A 112 3.68 7.27 15.93
CA SER A 112 2.49 7.27 16.80
C SER A 112 1.16 7.32 16.05
N TYR A 113 1.17 7.83 14.83
CA TYR A 113 0.01 7.94 13.94
C TYR A 113 0.50 8.04 12.49
N VAL A 114 -0.35 7.69 11.54
CA VAL A 114 0.01 7.57 10.13
C VAL A 114 -0.38 8.83 9.36
N THR A 115 0.60 9.48 8.75
CA THR A 115 0.41 10.62 7.83
C THR A 115 0.49 10.19 6.37
N ARG A 116 0.13 11.08 5.44
CA ARG A 116 0.35 10.85 4.00
C ARG A 116 1.82 10.58 3.68
N GLN A 117 2.73 11.31 4.32
CA GLN A 117 4.18 11.17 4.07
C GLN A 117 4.68 9.78 4.45
N ASP A 118 4.16 9.20 5.54
CA ASP A 118 4.56 7.85 5.99
C ASP A 118 4.12 6.78 4.98
N VAL A 119 2.91 6.93 4.43
CA VAL A 119 2.40 6.04 3.38
C VAL A 119 3.21 6.18 2.09
N GLU A 120 3.52 7.41 1.66
CA GLU A 120 4.38 7.63 0.49
C GLU A 120 5.79 7.04 0.70
N ASN A 121 6.35 7.16 1.90
CA ASN A 121 7.64 6.55 2.23
C ASN A 121 7.56 5.01 2.13
N ALA A 122 6.49 4.39 2.61
CA ALA A 122 6.26 2.96 2.48
C ALA A 122 6.10 2.53 1.02
N MET A 123 5.33 3.27 0.20
CA MET A 123 5.21 3.04 -1.25
C MET A 123 6.59 3.07 -1.92
N SER A 124 7.37 4.12 -1.63
CA SER A 124 8.74 4.27 -2.12
C SER A 124 9.64 3.11 -1.70
N TYR A 125 9.51 2.62 -0.48
CA TYR A 125 10.28 1.50 0.03
C TYR A 125 9.93 0.19 -0.70
N PHE A 126 8.64 -0.15 -0.82
CA PHE A 126 8.20 -1.33 -1.58
C PHE A 126 8.65 -1.27 -3.04
N TYR A 127 8.61 -0.08 -3.65
CA TYR A 127 9.11 0.10 -5.01
C TYR A 127 10.61 -0.19 -5.12
N LYS A 128 11.42 0.31 -4.18
CA LYS A 128 12.86 0.03 -4.09
C LYS A 128 13.17 -1.45 -3.85
N LEU A 129 12.30 -2.16 -3.13
CA LEU A 129 12.36 -3.64 -2.98
C LEU A 129 12.02 -4.38 -4.28
N GLY A 130 11.56 -3.68 -5.31
CA GLY A 130 11.25 -4.22 -6.62
C GLY A 130 9.77 -4.58 -6.81
N TYR A 131 8.84 -4.11 -6.00
CA TYR A 131 7.41 -4.20 -6.30
C TYR A 131 7.01 -3.18 -7.39
N PRO A 132 6.12 -3.49 -8.36
CA PRO A 132 5.41 -4.75 -8.62
C PRO A 132 6.11 -5.65 -9.65
N SER A 133 7.44 -5.77 -9.61
CA SER A 133 8.16 -6.58 -10.60
C SER A 133 7.73 -8.05 -10.56
N LYS A 134 7.88 -8.74 -11.68
CA LYS A 134 7.61 -10.17 -11.75
C LYS A 134 8.45 -10.96 -10.73
N ASN A 135 9.71 -10.56 -10.52
CA ASN A 135 10.63 -11.28 -9.65
C ASN A 135 10.15 -11.32 -8.19
N ILE A 136 9.75 -10.17 -7.63
CA ILE A 136 9.27 -10.13 -6.24
C ILE A 136 7.94 -10.88 -6.11
N LEU A 137 7.06 -10.78 -7.11
CA LEU A 137 5.75 -11.43 -7.09
C LEU A 137 5.84 -12.96 -7.25
N ASP A 138 6.80 -13.45 -8.04
CA ASP A 138 7.10 -14.88 -8.14
C ASP A 138 7.65 -15.44 -6.82
N GLN A 139 8.43 -14.65 -6.08
CA GLN A 139 8.91 -15.02 -4.74
C GLN A 139 7.74 -15.09 -3.75
N VAL A 140 6.87 -14.07 -3.70
CA VAL A 140 5.67 -14.08 -2.86
C VAL A 140 4.77 -15.27 -3.17
N SER A 141 4.57 -15.63 -4.44
CA SER A 141 3.75 -16.79 -4.81
C SER A 141 4.31 -18.12 -4.30
N LYS A 142 5.64 -18.23 -4.17
CA LYS A 142 6.32 -19.42 -3.64
C LYS A 142 6.31 -19.45 -2.12
N GLU A 143 6.64 -18.33 -1.48
CA GLU A 143 6.85 -18.22 -0.04
C GLU A 143 5.60 -17.81 0.73
N LYS A 144 4.55 -17.40 0.01
CA LYS A 144 3.28 -16.82 0.49
C LYS A 144 3.41 -15.47 1.21
N LYS A 145 4.58 -15.18 1.77
CA LYS A 145 4.88 -13.97 2.52
C LYS A 145 6.38 -13.68 2.47
N LEU A 146 6.73 -12.42 2.16
CA LEU A 146 8.07 -11.87 2.29
C LEU A 146 8.06 -10.79 3.36
N VAL A 147 9.09 -10.74 4.20
CA VAL A 147 9.23 -9.74 5.27
C VAL A 147 10.60 -9.07 5.18
N PHE A 148 10.60 -7.75 5.18
CA PHE A 148 11.78 -6.90 5.11
C PHE A 148 11.84 -6.00 6.32
N TYR A 149 13.05 -5.65 6.75
CA TYR A 149 13.30 -4.74 7.86
C TYR A 149 14.13 -3.56 7.39
N GLU A 150 13.69 -2.35 7.72
CA GLU A 150 14.43 -1.12 7.50
C GLU A 150 15.02 -0.67 8.84
N ILE A 151 16.33 -0.43 8.86
CA ILE A 151 17.01 0.10 10.04
C ILE A 151 16.69 1.60 10.12
N ILE A 152 16.18 2.03 11.26
CA ILE A 152 15.80 3.41 11.58
C ILE A 152 17.03 4.19 12.03
#